data_AF-H1VBP5-F1
#
_entry.id   AF-H1VBP5-F1
#
_cell.length_a   1.000
_cell.length_b   1.000
_cell.length_c   1.000
_cell.angle_alpha   90.00
_cell.angle_beta   90.00
_cell.angle_gamma   90.00
#
_symmetry.space_group_name_H-M   'P 1'
#
loop_
_entity.id
_entity.type
_entity.pdbx_description
1 polymer ?
#
loop_
_entity_poly.entity_id
_entity_poly.type
_entity_poly.pdbx_seq_one_letter_code
_entity_poly.pdbx_strand_id
1 'polypeptide(L)'
;MGILELYLSRRFARYIVATVAVVIVLTLGVQIRVHQIGYGLPIQANLWPPHATSAANDIFDFPPIESEAIKSVCAATEWDTRTAVGVVFKCENSIGGVGNIRNSVLNCVRYAMLAGGSLVMPRIVARDDLDISVIRTGERRELGYMFDVEHFVKSLRLSCPQLRLYNNTDAVVKVLGQPKTFTMGLFPELLVDENGALNTGISHPEQWKGKLYEWLGQVDTKMGPTGQPTQGPFIVELGRSYKSTYPLSGHPPIPATQK
;
A
#
# COMPACT_ATOMS: atom_id res chain seq x y z
N MET A 1 -55.66 -4.63 72.90
CA MET A 1 -55.33 -4.09 71.57
C MET A 1 -53.88 -3.61 71.59
N GLY A 2 -52.91 -4.37 71.08
CA GLY A 2 -51.50 -3.93 71.20
C GLY A 2 -50.38 -4.88 70.74
N ILE A 3 -50.66 -5.92 69.94
CA ILE A 3 -49.61 -6.86 69.49
C ILE A 3 -49.54 -6.99 67.95
N LEU A 4 -50.57 -6.57 67.22
CA LEU A 4 -50.59 -6.64 65.74
C LEU A 4 -49.88 -5.45 65.06
N GLU A 5 -49.88 -4.25 65.66
CA GLU A 5 -49.26 -3.06 65.07
C GLU A 5 -47.72 -3.07 65.10
N LEU A 6 -47.11 -3.72 66.09
CA LEU A 6 -45.64 -3.79 66.21
C LEU A 6 -44.98 -4.74 65.20
N TYR A 7 -45.73 -5.71 64.65
CA TYR A 7 -45.21 -6.70 63.71
C TYR A 7 -45.21 -6.20 62.25
N LEU A 8 -46.19 -5.38 61.88
CA LEU A 8 -46.29 -4.77 60.55
C LEU A 8 -45.24 -3.67 60.34
N SER A 9 -44.98 -2.88 61.39
CA SER A 9 -43.96 -1.83 61.42
C SER A 9 -42.53 -2.34 61.16
N ARG A 10 -42.15 -3.48 61.74
CA ARG A 10 -40.82 -4.09 61.55
C ARG A 10 -40.59 -4.65 60.15
N ARG A 11 -41.62 -5.16 59.48
CA ARG A 11 -41.50 -5.66 58.09
C ARG A 11 -41.38 -4.50 57.10
N PHE A 12 -42.20 -3.46 57.24
CA PHE A 12 -42.08 -2.25 56.43
C PHE A 12 -40.73 -1.54 56.61
N ALA A 13 -40.24 -1.43 57.84
CA ALA A 13 -38.91 -0.88 58.10
C ALA A 13 -37.79 -1.69 57.44
N ARG A 14 -37.89 -3.04 57.43
CA ARG A 14 -36.91 -3.91 56.75
C ARG A 14 -36.96 -3.77 55.23
N TYR A 15 -38.16 -3.61 54.63
CA TYR A 15 -38.30 -3.35 53.20
C TYR A 15 -37.72 -1.98 52.81
N ILE A 16 -37.99 -0.94 53.60
CA ILE A 16 -37.42 0.40 53.37
C ILE A 16 -35.88 0.35 53.46
N VAL A 17 -35.33 -0.27 54.50
CA VAL A 17 -33.87 -0.42 54.65
C VAL A 17 -33.25 -1.22 53.50
N ALA A 18 -33.91 -2.29 53.04
CA ALA A 18 -33.43 -3.07 51.89
C ALA A 18 -33.48 -2.27 50.58
N THR A 19 -34.54 -1.51 50.33
CA THR A 19 -34.64 -0.65 49.13
C THR A 19 -33.62 0.47 49.13
N VAL A 20 -33.38 1.12 50.28
CA VAL A 20 -32.36 2.16 50.42
C VAL A 20 -30.96 1.58 50.23
N ALA A 21 -30.69 0.39 50.77
CA ALA A 21 -29.40 -0.30 50.56
C ALA A 21 -29.15 -0.64 49.08
N VAL A 22 -30.17 -1.13 48.36
CA VAL A 22 -30.05 -1.43 46.92
C VAL A 22 -29.81 -0.15 46.10
N VAL A 23 -30.53 0.94 46.39
CA VAL A 23 -30.32 2.23 45.72
C VAL A 23 -28.93 2.79 46.01
N ILE A 24 -28.44 2.69 47.25
CA ILE A 24 -27.08 3.09 47.61
C ILE A 24 -26.04 2.25 46.86
N VAL A 25 -26.22 0.93 46.77
CA VAL A 25 -25.29 0.06 46.03
C VAL A 25 -25.30 0.35 44.53
N LEU A 26 -26.46 0.64 43.94
CA LEU A 26 -26.58 1.01 42.52
C LEU A 26 -25.95 2.38 42.24
N THR A 27 -26.20 3.38 43.09
CA THR A 27 -25.60 4.72 42.95
C THR A 27 -24.08 4.68 43.17
N LEU A 28 -23.59 3.94 44.17
CA LEU A 28 -22.15 3.73 44.37
C LEU A 28 -21.53 2.96 43.20
N GLY A 29 -22.19 1.93 42.67
CA GLY A 29 -21.74 1.19 41.49
C GLY A 29 -21.64 2.06 40.22
N VAL A 30 -22.61 2.95 40.01
CA VAL A 30 -22.60 3.93 38.91
C VAL A 30 -21.49 4.97 39.11
N GLN A 31 -21.31 5.50 40.32
CA GLN A 31 -20.21 6.44 40.62
C GLN A 31 -18.85 5.79 40.42
N ILE A 32 -18.65 4.53 40.84
CA ILE A 32 -17.40 3.78 40.63
C ILE A 32 -17.15 3.55 39.13
N ARG A 33 -18.19 3.22 38.33
CA ARG A 33 -18.08 3.07 36.86
C ARG A 33 -17.74 4.39 36.17
N VAL A 34 -18.34 5.51 36.60
CA VAL A 34 -18.06 6.84 36.05
C VAL A 34 -16.64 7.29 36.44
N HIS A 35 -16.16 6.98 37.65
CA HIS A 35 -14.78 7.28 38.04
C HIS A 35 -13.76 6.43 37.28
N GLN A 36 -14.03 5.15 36.98
CA GLN A 36 -13.12 4.34 36.16
C GLN A 36 -13.00 4.81 34.70
N ILE A 37 -13.97 5.56 34.16
CA ILE A 37 -13.89 6.17 32.82
C ILE A 37 -13.09 7.50 32.84
N GLY A 38 -12.88 8.09 34.02
CA GLY A 38 -12.22 9.40 34.20
C GLY A 38 -10.71 9.37 34.46
N TYR A 39 -10.10 8.21 34.72
CA TYR A 39 -8.65 8.08 34.90
C TYR A 39 -7.96 7.74 33.58
N GLY A 40 -8.06 8.64 32.61
CA GLY A 40 -6.96 8.79 31.67
C GLY A 40 -5.72 9.17 32.48
N LEU A 41 -4.62 8.43 32.30
CA LEU A 41 -3.33 8.87 32.83
C LEU A 41 -3.14 10.35 32.49
N PRO A 42 -2.66 11.20 33.41
CA PRO A 42 -2.09 12.47 33.00
C PRO A 42 -0.87 12.12 32.16
N ILE A 43 -1.02 12.13 30.83
CA ILE A 43 0.12 12.31 29.95
C ILE A 43 0.62 13.69 30.33
N GLN A 44 1.63 13.73 31.17
CA GLN A 44 2.46 14.89 31.34
C GLN A 44 3.13 15.08 29.99
N ALA A 45 2.46 15.82 29.11
CA ALA A 45 3.05 16.36 27.92
C ALA A 45 4.15 17.29 28.45
N ASN A 46 5.35 16.74 28.59
CA ASN A 46 6.54 17.56 28.62
C ASN A 46 6.45 18.35 27.31
N LEU A 47 6.00 19.59 27.43
CA LEU A 47 6.00 20.57 26.39
C LEU A 47 7.47 20.67 25.98
N TRP A 48 7.87 19.93 24.95
CA TRP A 48 9.13 20.23 24.29
C TRP A 48 9.07 21.73 23.98
N PRO A 49 10.18 22.47 24.18
CA PRO A 49 10.21 23.84 23.72
C PRO A 49 9.74 23.84 22.27
N PRO A 50 8.97 24.85 21.81
CA PRO A 50 8.71 24.98 20.40
C PRO A 50 10.07 25.19 19.75
N HIS A 51 10.69 24.10 19.32
CA HIS A 51 11.62 24.15 18.22
C HIS A 51 10.75 24.66 17.09
N ALA A 52 10.78 25.97 16.89
CA ALA A 52 10.48 26.55 15.61
C ALA A 52 11.44 25.86 14.65
N THR A 53 10.99 24.74 14.06
CA THR A 53 11.55 24.24 12.84
C THR A 53 11.32 25.37 11.86
N SER A 54 12.34 26.20 11.67
CA SER A 54 12.42 27.03 10.48
C SER A 54 12.07 26.12 9.32
N ALA A 55 11.18 26.54 8.43
CA ALA A 55 10.83 25.81 7.21
C ALA A 55 12.06 25.37 6.39
N ALA A 56 13.26 25.90 6.69
CA ALA A 56 14.55 25.49 6.17
C ALA A 56 15.06 24.10 6.62
N ASN A 57 14.46 23.44 7.62
CA ASN A 57 14.89 22.11 8.11
C ASN A 57 13.65 21.23 8.40
N ASP A 58 12.81 20.98 7.39
CA ASP A 58 11.86 19.88 7.47
C ASP A 58 12.65 18.56 7.46
N ILE A 59 12.55 17.78 8.55
CA ILE A 59 13.19 16.47 8.67
C ILE A 59 12.71 15.48 7.59
N PHE A 60 11.58 15.77 6.93
CA PHE A 60 11.03 14.96 5.84
C PHE A 60 11.38 15.49 4.44
N ASP A 61 12.05 16.63 4.32
CA ASP A 61 12.52 17.17 3.03
C ASP A 61 13.88 16.54 2.67
N PHE A 62 13.79 15.29 2.21
CA PHE A 62 14.95 14.56 1.72
C PHE A 62 15.22 14.87 0.25
N PRO A 63 16.49 15.00 -0.16
CA PRO A 63 16.81 15.11 -1.57
C PRO A 63 16.35 13.84 -2.31
N PRO A 64 16.01 13.95 -3.61
CA PRO A 64 15.68 12.80 -4.43
C PRO A 64 16.72 11.68 -4.32
N ILE A 65 16.25 10.44 -4.24
CA ILE A 65 17.08 9.27 -4.00
C ILE A 65 17.80 8.86 -5.28
N GLU A 66 19.13 8.79 -5.20
CA GLU A 66 19.99 8.17 -6.20
C GLU A 66 20.47 6.81 -5.68
N SER A 67 20.06 5.73 -6.34
CA SER A 67 20.33 4.35 -5.89
C SER A 67 21.18 3.58 -6.88
N GLU A 68 22.38 3.16 -6.46
CA GLU A 68 23.27 2.31 -7.26
C GLU A 68 22.65 0.96 -7.62
N ALA A 69 21.82 0.40 -6.72
CA ALA A 69 21.09 -0.84 -7.01
C ALA A 69 20.09 -0.67 -8.16
N ILE A 70 19.35 0.45 -8.17
CA ILE A 70 18.41 0.76 -9.26
C ILE A 70 19.17 1.02 -10.56
N LYS A 71 20.27 1.78 -10.51
CA LYS A 71 21.12 2.04 -11.69
C LYS A 71 21.66 0.76 -12.29
N SER A 72 22.16 -0.17 -11.46
CA SER A 72 22.69 -1.46 -11.90
C SER A 72 21.64 -2.28 -12.64
N VAL A 73 20.44 -2.43 -12.06
CA VAL A 73 19.32 -3.11 -12.73
C VAL A 73 18.93 -2.40 -14.02
N CYS A 74 18.84 -1.08 -14.00
CA CYS A 74 18.46 -0.28 -15.14
C CYS A 74 19.46 -0.39 -16.31
N ALA A 75 20.75 -0.41 -16.02
CA ALA A 75 21.81 -0.55 -17.00
C ALA A 75 21.92 -1.99 -17.56
N ALA A 76 21.67 -2.99 -16.72
CA ALA A 76 21.67 -4.40 -17.13
C ALA A 76 20.42 -4.79 -17.93
N THR A 77 19.32 -4.04 -17.79
CA THR A 77 18.09 -4.33 -18.50
C THR A 77 18.14 -3.82 -19.93
N GLU A 78 17.78 -4.68 -20.87
CA GLU A 78 17.51 -4.27 -22.24
C GLU A 78 16.10 -3.65 -22.31
N TRP A 79 16.05 -2.39 -22.73
CA TRP A 79 14.83 -1.59 -22.83
C TRP A 79 14.24 -1.62 -24.23
N ASP A 80 12.93 -1.70 -24.31
CA ASP A 80 12.23 -1.56 -25.58
C ASP A 80 12.54 -0.20 -26.22
N THR A 81 13.10 -0.22 -27.43
CA THR A 81 13.52 1.00 -28.15
C THR A 81 12.35 1.96 -28.38
N ARG A 82 12.66 3.24 -28.65
CA ARG A 82 11.70 4.37 -28.64
C ARG A 82 10.44 4.17 -29.50
N THR A 83 10.45 3.28 -30.48
CA THR A 83 9.34 3.04 -31.43
C THR A 83 8.64 1.69 -31.24
N ALA A 84 9.08 0.84 -30.31
CA ALA A 84 8.57 -0.52 -30.13
C ALA A 84 8.40 -0.88 -28.65
N VAL A 85 7.79 0.01 -27.86
CA VAL A 85 7.42 -0.31 -26.48
C VAL A 85 6.44 -1.49 -26.51
N GLY A 86 6.93 -2.67 -26.15
CA GLY A 86 6.15 -3.89 -26.12
C GLY A 86 5.16 -3.88 -24.98
N VAL A 87 5.56 -3.36 -23.80
CA VAL A 87 4.74 -3.46 -22.59
C VAL A 87 4.74 -2.18 -21.74
N VAL A 88 3.54 -1.83 -21.26
CA VAL A 88 3.29 -0.74 -20.31
C VAL A 88 2.55 -1.31 -19.10
N PHE A 89 3.13 -1.13 -17.92
CA PHE A 89 2.57 -1.62 -16.67
C PHE A 89 1.69 -0.56 -16.01
N LYS A 90 0.61 -1.05 -15.39
CA LYS A 90 -0.29 -0.28 -14.54
C LYS A 90 -0.39 -0.96 -13.18
N CYS A 91 -0.50 -0.14 -12.14
CA CYS A 91 -0.71 -0.62 -10.78
C CYS A 91 -1.78 0.23 -10.13
N GLU A 92 -3.02 -0.26 -10.17
CA GLU A 92 -4.20 0.45 -9.67
C GLU A 92 -4.85 -0.22 -8.46
N ASN A 93 -4.34 -1.39 -8.04
CA ASN A 93 -4.89 -2.19 -6.93
C ASN A 93 -4.03 -2.12 -5.66
N SER A 94 -3.36 -0.99 -5.43
CA SER A 94 -2.60 -0.77 -4.19
C SER A 94 -3.54 -0.47 -3.03
N ILE A 95 -3.79 -1.49 -2.20
CA ILE A 95 -4.75 -1.48 -1.09
C ILE A 95 -4.02 -1.63 0.25
N GLY A 96 -4.47 -0.93 1.28
CA GLY A 96 -4.02 -1.16 2.66
C GLY A 96 -3.53 0.12 3.33
N GLY A 97 -2.55 0.01 4.23
CA GLY A 97 -1.89 1.16 4.86
C GLY A 97 -0.71 1.66 4.05
N VAL A 98 -0.09 2.76 4.50
CA VAL A 98 1.04 3.38 3.81
C VAL A 98 2.18 2.38 3.52
N GLY A 99 2.50 1.48 4.45
CA GLY A 99 3.52 0.45 4.23
C GLY A 99 3.15 -0.57 3.14
N ASN A 100 1.87 -0.97 3.09
CA ASN A 100 1.36 -1.88 2.06
C ASN A 100 1.39 -1.23 0.68
N ILE A 101 0.99 0.04 0.60
CA ILE A 101 0.96 0.79 -0.64
C ILE A 101 2.39 1.07 -1.12
N ARG A 102 3.29 1.49 -0.22
CA ARG A 102 4.72 1.65 -0.52
C ARG A 102 5.30 0.36 -1.13
N ASN A 103 5.07 -0.78 -0.50
CA ASN A 103 5.56 -2.06 -1.01
C ASN A 103 4.96 -2.40 -2.39
N SER A 104 3.66 -2.18 -2.56
CA SER A 104 2.97 -2.39 -3.84
C SER A 104 3.55 -1.50 -4.95
N VAL A 105 3.79 -0.23 -4.67
CA VAL A 105 4.38 0.74 -5.62
C VAL A 105 5.81 0.36 -5.97
N LEU A 106 6.64 0.01 -4.98
CA LEU A 106 8.03 -0.37 -5.21
C LEU A 106 8.13 -1.67 -6.03
N ASN A 107 7.28 -2.65 -5.76
CA ASN A 107 7.21 -3.88 -6.56
C ASN A 107 6.79 -3.59 -8.00
N CYS A 108 5.81 -2.72 -8.19
CA CYS A 108 5.37 -2.29 -9.51
C CYS A 108 6.53 -1.68 -10.34
N VAL A 109 7.25 -0.74 -9.74
CA VAL A 109 8.45 -0.12 -10.36
C VAL A 109 9.48 -1.20 -10.68
N ARG A 110 9.74 -2.12 -9.76
CA ARG A 110 10.73 -3.18 -9.92
C ARG A 110 10.40 -4.09 -11.11
N TYR A 111 9.16 -4.58 -11.20
CA TYR A 111 8.76 -5.47 -12.30
C TYR A 111 8.73 -4.75 -13.64
N ALA A 112 8.36 -3.47 -13.66
CA ALA A 112 8.43 -2.65 -14.86
C ALA A 112 9.88 -2.49 -15.34
N MET A 113 10.81 -2.20 -14.41
CA MET A 113 12.23 -2.09 -14.73
C MET A 113 12.79 -3.40 -15.24
N LEU A 114 12.57 -4.53 -14.55
CA LEU A 114 13.12 -5.83 -14.94
C LEU A 114 12.59 -6.33 -16.30
N ALA A 115 11.37 -5.95 -16.66
CA ALA A 115 10.82 -6.25 -17.97
C ALA A 115 11.37 -5.34 -19.08
N GLY A 116 12.03 -4.22 -18.75
CA GLY A 116 12.38 -3.18 -19.73
C GLY A 116 11.17 -2.40 -20.27
N GLY A 117 10.06 -2.44 -19.53
CA GLY A 117 8.79 -1.83 -19.90
C GLY A 117 8.66 -0.38 -19.49
N SER A 118 7.45 0.18 -19.65
CA SER A 118 7.12 1.51 -19.13
C SER A 118 6.11 1.41 -17.99
N LEU A 119 5.96 2.47 -17.21
CA LEU A 119 5.07 2.51 -16.06
C LEU A 119 4.09 3.68 -16.16
N VAL A 120 2.80 3.39 -15.96
CA VAL A 120 1.80 4.43 -15.65
C VAL A 120 1.88 4.74 -14.16
N MET A 121 1.80 6.03 -13.81
CA MET A 121 1.82 6.49 -12.43
C MET A 121 0.84 5.66 -11.57
N PRO A 122 1.35 5.01 -10.50
CA PRO A 122 0.51 4.13 -9.68
C PRO A 122 -0.66 4.87 -9.05
N ARG A 123 -1.75 4.14 -8.84
CA ARG A 123 -2.96 4.63 -8.17
C ARG A 123 -3.23 3.84 -6.90
N ILE A 124 -3.78 4.54 -5.92
CA ILE A 124 -4.06 4.03 -4.58
C ILE A 124 -5.55 3.78 -4.47
N VAL A 125 -5.95 2.61 -3.95
CA VAL A 125 -7.34 2.39 -3.58
C VAL A 125 -7.58 3.07 -2.24
N ALA A 126 -8.42 4.11 -2.22
CA ALA A 126 -8.76 4.82 -1.00
C ALA A 126 -9.50 3.91 -0.02
N ARG A 127 -9.29 4.15 1.26
CA ARG A 127 -10.11 3.56 2.32
C ARG A 127 -11.41 4.35 2.42
N ASP A 128 -12.42 3.76 3.04
CA ASP A 128 -13.61 4.50 3.39
C ASP A 128 -13.27 5.57 4.44
N ASP A 129 -13.75 6.78 4.24
CA ASP A 129 -13.46 7.93 5.11
C ASP A 129 -14.16 7.83 6.47
N LEU A 130 -15.27 7.08 6.55
CA LEU A 130 -16.07 6.87 7.76
C LEU A 130 -15.67 5.59 8.50
N ASP A 131 -15.22 4.57 7.78
CA ASP A 131 -14.71 3.31 8.33
C ASP A 131 -13.39 2.86 7.68
N ILE A 132 -12.28 3.23 8.31
CA ILE A 132 -10.93 2.89 7.83
C ILE A 132 -10.62 1.38 7.77
N SER A 133 -11.48 0.53 8.34
CA SER A 133 -11.38 -0.92 8.21
C SER A 133 -11.84 -1.42 6.82
N VAL A 134 -12.68 -0.62 6.14
CA VAL A 134 -13.11 -0.84 4.76
C VAL A 134 -12.03 -0.35 3.81
N ILE A 135 -11.11 -1.26 3.47
CA ILE A 135 -9.94 -0.97 2.64
C ILE A 135 -10.18 -1.18 1.13
N ARG A 136 -11.36 -1.66 0.73
CA ARG A 136 -11.71 -1.97 -0.67
C ARG A 136 -12.96 -1.20 -1.10
N THR A 137 -12.85 0.13 -1.17
CA THR A 137 -13.94 1.00 -1.65
C THR A 137 -14.12 0.96 -3.17
N GLY A 138 -13.06 0.59 -3.90
CA GLY A 138 -13.00 0.68 -5.36
C GLY A 138 -12.67 2.09 -5.88
N GLU A 139 -12.63 3.09 -4.99
CA GLU A 139 -12.22 4.45 -5.34
C GLU A 139 -10.70 4.51 -5.52
N ARG A 140 -10.26 4.96 -6.68
CA ARG A 140 -8.83 5.11 -7.01
C ARG A 140 -8.42 6.57 -6.92
N ARG A 141 -7.43 6.86 -6.09
CA ARG A 141 -6.79 8.17 -5.93
C ARG A 141 -5.40 8.16 -6.55
N GLU A 142 -4.90 9.33 -6.89
CA GLU A 142 -3.53 9.50 -7.38
C GLU A 142 -2.51 9.21 -6.28
N LEU A 143 -1.26 8.88 -6.68
CA LEU A 143 -0.16 8.61 -5.75
C LEU A 143 0.05 9.75 -4.73
N GLY A 144 -0.23 10.99 -5.15
CA GLY A 144 -0.19 12.21 -4.33
C GLY A 144 -1.07 12.17 -3.08
N TYR A 145 -2.04 11.26 -3.01
CA TYR A 145 -2.88 11.07 -1.83
C TYR A 145 -2.08 10.64 -0.59
N MET A 146 -0.96 9.92 -0.78
CA MET A 146 -0.14 9.45 0.34
C MET A 146 1.36 9.69 0.19
N PHE A 147 1.84 10.04 -0.99
CA PHE A 147 3.28 10.17 -1.27
C PHE A 147 3.58 11.41 -2.09
N ASP A 148 4.78 11.95 -1.91
CA ASP A 148 5.30 13.01 -2.76
C ASP A 148 5.61 12.46 -4.16
N VAL A 149 4.80 12.88 -5.13
CA VAL A 149 4.93 12.50 -6.54
C VAL A 149 6.19 13.08 -7.17
N GLU A 150 6.56 14.30 -6.81
CA GLU A 150 7.73 14.98 -7.37
C GLU A 150 9.01 14.30 -6.89
N HIS A 151 9.11 14.01 -5.59
CA HIS A 151 10.23 13.25 -5.03
C HIS A 151 10.34 11.86 -5.67
N PHE A 152 9.21 11.16 -5.84
CA PHE A 152 9.17 9.85 -6.50
C PHE A 152 9.68 9.92 -7.95
N VAL A 153 9.16 10.84 -8.75
CA VAL A 153 9.52 10.99 -10.17
C VAL A 153 10.98 11.42 -10.32
N LYS A 154 11.46 12.37 -9.51
CA LYS A 154 12.87 12.81 -9.55
C LYS A 154 13.81 11.67 -9.18
N SER A 155 13.51 10.94 -8.10
CA SER A 155 14.33 9.80 -7.65
C SER A 155 14.44 8.71 -8.73
N LEU A 156 13.33 8.38 -9.39
CA LEU A 156 13.33 7.41 -10.48
C LEU A 156 14.10 7.91 -11.71
N ARG A 157 13.95 9.18 -12.08
CA ARG A 157 14.68 9.74 -13.23
C ARG A 157 16.19 9.82 -12.99
N LEU A 158 16.61 10.10 -11.75
CA LEU A 158 18.01 10.09 -11.37
C LEU A 158 18.60 8.68 -11.38
N SER A 159 17.85 7.71 -10.86
CA SER A 159 18.35 6.34 -10.70
C SER A 159 18.17 5.45 -11.94
N CYS A 160 17.13 5.67 -12.75
CA CYS A 160 16.82 4.89 -13.95
C CYS A 160 16.12 5.75 -15.02
N PRO A 161 16.86 6.60 -15.76
CA PRO A 161 16.30 7.48 -16.77
C PRO A 161 15.66 6.75 -17.96
N GLN A 162 15.99 5.48 -18.18
CA GLN A 162 15.40 4.64 -19.22
C GLN A 162 13.95 4.23 -18.90
N LEU A 163 13.55 4.21 -17.62
CA LEU A 163 12.18 3.89 -17.21
C LEU A 163 11.23 5.05 -17.59
N ARG A 164 10.40 4.81 -18.60
CA ARG A 164 9.39 5.78 -19.03
C ARG A 164 8.21 5.79 -18.08
N LEU A 165 7.90 6.98 -17.56
CA LEU A 165 6.74 7.24 -16.70
C LEU A 165 5.66 7.99 -17.47
N TYR A 166 4.43 7.51 -17.41
CA TYR A 166 3.24 8.15 -17.99
C TYR A 166 2.25 8.52 -16.91
N ASN A 167 1.63 9.71 -17.00
CA ASN A 167 0.68 10.16 -15.97
C ASN A 167 -0.58 9.29 -15.90
N ASN A 168 -1.08 8.82 -17.05
CA ASN A 168 -2.27 8.00 -17.17
C ASN A 168 -2.24 7.19 -18.47
N THR A 169 -3.23 6.31 -18.66
CA THR A 169 -3.35 5.48 -19.87
C THR A 169 -3.61 6.30 -21.13
N ASP A 170 -4.28 7.44 -21.04
CA ASP A 170 -4.53 8.29 -22.22
C ASP A 170 -3.23 8.89 -22.77
N ALA A 171 -2.30 9.26 -21.89
CA ALA A 171 -0.96 9.69 -22.25
C ALA A 171 -0.17 8.58 -22.97
N VAL A 172 -0.34 7.33 -22.53
CA VAL A 172 0.23 6.16 -23.22
C VAL A 172 -0.35 6.06 -24.63
N VAL A 173 -1.67 6.10 -24.76
CA VAL A 173 -2.35 6.00 -26.07
C VAL A 173 -1.94 7.12 -27.02
N LYS A 174 -1.79 8.35 -26.50
CA LYS A 174 -1.34 9.50 -27.29
C LYS A 174 0.08 9.33 -27.85
N VAL A 175 0.98 8.69 -27.09
CA VAL A 175 2.40 8.56 -27.44
C VAL A 175 2.68 7.26 -28.22
N LEU A 176 2.06 6.15 -27.82
CA LEU A 176 2.34 4.80 -28.33
C LEU A 176 1.21 4.21 -29.18
N GLY A 177 0.08 4.90 -29.30
CA GLY A 177 -1.09 4.43 -30.02
C GLY A 177 -1.98 3.49 -29.21
N GLN A 178 -3.02 2.97 -29.86
CA GLN A 178 -4.01 2.09 -29.24
C GLN A 178 -3.37 0.76 -28.83
N PRO A 179 -3.68 0.22 -27.63
CA PRO A 179 -3.07 -1.00 -27.14
C PRO A 179 -3.47 -2.22 -27.99
N LYS A 180 -2.59 -3.23 -28.02
CA LYS A 180 -2.77 -4.49 -28.76
C LYS A 180 -3.99 -5.28 -28.29
N THR A 181 -4.30 -5.18 -27.00
CA THR A 181 -5.34 -5.97 -26.34
C THR A 181 -6.05 -5.11 -25.29
N PHE A 182 -7.12 -5.66 -24.72
CA PHE A 182 -7.64 -5.14 -23.45
C PHE A 182 -6.57 -5.22 -22.36
N THR A 183 -6.72 -4.39 -21.32
CA THR A 183 -5.85 -4.44 -20.14
C THR A 183 -5.86 -5.83 -19.54
N MET A 184 -4.68 -6.43 -19.35
CA MET A 184 -4.55 -7.78 -18.83
C MET A 184 -4.08 -7.75 -17.38
N GLY A 185 -4.83 -8.37 -16.48
CA GLY A 185 -4.40 -8.57 -15.10
C GLY A 185 -3.35 -9.67 -15.00
N LEU A 186 -2.23 -9.41 -14.32
CA LEU A 186 -1.13 -10.36 -14.17
C LEU A 186 -0.54 -10.33 -12.77
N PHE A 187 -0.44 -11.49 -12.12
CA PHE A 187 0.35 -11.64 -10.90
C PHE A 187 1.74 -12.16 -11.27
N PRO A 188 2.82 -11.41 -11.00
CA PRO A 188 4.16 -11.79 -11.41
C PRO A 188 4.62 -13.17 -10.93
N GLU A 189 4.18 -13.57 -9.73
CA GLU A 189 4.49 -14.86 -9.12
C GLU A 189 3.94 -16.03 -9.91
N LEU A 190 2.80 -15.86 -10.59
CA LEU A 190 2.17 -16.94 -11.38
C LEU A 190 2.95 -17.29 -12.65
N LEU A 191 3.83 -16.40 -13.13
CA LEU A 191 4.64 -16.67 -14.33
C LEU A 191 5.99 -17.31 -14.02
N VAL A 192 6.53 -17.09 -12.82
CA VAL A 192 7.91 -17.47 -12.49
C VAL A 192 7.99 -18.59 -11.47
N ASP A 193 7.02 -18.72 -10.55
CA ASP A 193 7.00 -19.81 -9.59
C ASP A 193 6.07 -20.93 -10.08
N GLU A 194 6.66 -22.06 -10.50
CA GLU A 194 5.93 -23.24 -10.98
C GLU A 194 4.97 -23.82 -9.94
N ASN A 195 5.23 -23.59 -8.64
CA ASN A 195 4.36 -24.04 -7.56
C ASN A 195 3.25 -23.03 -7.23
N GLY A 196 3.16 -21.90 -7.95
CA GLY A 196 2.06 -20.95 -7.87
C GLY A 196 1.82 -20.36 -6.48
N ALA A 197 2.82 -20.37 -5.60
CA ALA A 197 2.69 -19.90 -4.23
C ALA A 197 2.56 -18.37 -4.21
N LEU A 198 1.32 -17.88 -4.30
CA LEU A 198 1.02 -16.47 -4.13
C LEU A 198 1.66 -15.97 -2.83
N ASN A 199 2.29 -14.80 -2.89
CA ASN A 199 2.88 -14.12 -1.73
C ASN A 199 4.20 -14.71 -1.21
N THR A 200 5.02 -15.37 -2.02
CA THR A 200 6.42 -15.71 -1.66
C THR A 200 7.44 -14.72 -2.22
N GLY A 201 7.04 -13.95 -3.24
CA GLY A 201 7.93 -13.14 -4.06
C GLY A 201 8.56 -13.97 -5.18
N ILE A 202 9.20 -13.32 -6.15
CA ILE A 202 9.88 -14.05 -7.23
C ILE A 202 11.27 -14.48 -6.75
N SER A 203 11.50 -15.80 -6.69
CA SER A 203 12.80 -16.40 -6.32
C SER A 203 13.88 -16.19 -7.39
N HIS A 204 13.49 -16.24 -8.66
CA HIS A 204 14.36 -16.12 -9.84
C HIS A 204 14.01 -14.90 -10.70
N PRO A 205 14.34 -13.69 -10.22
CA PRO A 205 13.94 -12.45 -10.87
C PRO A 205 14.47 -12.23 -12.28
N GLU A 206 15.61 -12.85 -12.60
CA GLU A 206 16.21 -12.89 -13.92
C GLU A 206 15.31 -13.56 -14.96
N GLN A 207 14.43 -14.48 -14.54
CA GLN A 207 13.52 -15.19 -15.44
C GLN A 207 12.26 -14.39 -15.78
N TRP A 208 11.95 -13.34 -15.01
CA TRP A 208 10.73 -12.54 -15.14
C TRP A 208 10.52 -12.03 -16.57
N LYS A 209 11.54 -11.39 -17.17
CA LYS A 209 11.43 -10.84 -18.53
C LYS A 209 11.12 -11.94 -19.54
N GLY A 210 11.88 -13.05 -19.51
CA GLY A 210 11.67 -14.17 -20.44
C GLY A 210 10.26 -14.73 -20.36
N LYS A 211 9.80 -15.06 -19.14
CA LYS A 211 8.46 -15.62 -18.90
C LYS A 211 7.33 -14.66 -19.26
N LEU A 212 7.50 -13.37 -18.99
CA LEU A 212 6.53 -12.35 -19.39
C LEU A 212 6.37 -12.29 -20.90
N TYR A 213 7.47 -12.20 -21.66
CA TYR A 213 7.38 -12.09 -23.12
C TYR A 213 6.93 -13.40 -23.78
N GLU A 214 7.25 -14.55 -23.19
CA GLU A 214 6.67 -15.84 -23.57
C GLU A 214 5.15 -15.83 -23.41
N TRP A 215 4.65 -15.37 -22.26
CA TRP A 215 3.22 -15.24 -22.00
C TRP A 215 2.55 -14.23 -22.96
N LEU A 216 3.16 -13.06 -23.19
CA LEU A 216 2.65 -12.06 -24.15
C LEU A 216 2.56 -12.62 -25.58
N GLY A 217 3.47 -13.50 -25.98
CA GLY A 217 3.45 -14.18 -27.28
C GLY A 217 2.27 -15.14 -27.46
N GLN A 218 1.64 -15.60 -26.37
CA GLN A 218 0.48 -16.49 -26.39
C GLN A 218 -0.86 -15.74 -26.43
N VAL A 219 -0.84 -14.42 -26.19
CA VAL A 219 -2.05 -13.59 -26.14
C VAL A 219 -2.59 -13.35 -27.55
N ASP A 220 -3.91 -13.53 -27.73
CA ASP A 220 -4.57 -13.20 -28.99
C ASP A 220 -4.63 -11.68 -29.20
N THR A 221 -4.03 -11.22 -30.30
CA THR A 221 -3.96 -9.79 -30.69
C THR A 221 -4.80 -9.48 -31.93
N LYS A 222 -5.63 -10.43 -32.40
CA LYS A 222 -6.46 -10.26 -33.61
C LYS A 222 -7.57 -9.23 -33.44
N MET A 223 -8.01 -8.95 -32.22
CA MET A 223 -8.99 -7.92 -31.91
C MET A 223 -8.51 -7.07 -30.74
N GLY A 224 -8.03 -5.86 -31.04
CA GLY A 224 -7.77 -4.85 -30.02
C GLY A 224 -9.07 -4.25 -29.47
N PRO A 225 -9.00 -3.35 -28.47
CA PRO A 225 -10.20 -2.77 -27.84
C PRO A 225 -11.11 -1.99 -28.79
N THR A 226 -10.57 -1.54 -29.94
CA THR A 226 -11.31 -0.84 -30.99
C THR A 226 -11.93 -1.78 -32.03
N GLY A 227 -11.85 -3.10 -31.83
CA GLY A 227 -12.34 -4.10 -32.79
C GLY A 227 -11.45 -4.27 -34.02
N GLN A 228 -10.26 -3.68 -34.03
CA GLN A 228 -9.27 -3.77 -35.10
C GLN A 228 -7.91 -4.19 -34.53
N PRO A 229 -7.05 -4.90 -35.28
CA PRO A 229 -5.68 -5.15 -34.88
C PRO A 229 -4.89 -3.84 -34.75
N THR A 230 -4.10 -3.71 -33.69
CA THR A 230 -3.27 -2.52 -33.44
C THR A 230 -1.81 -2.93 -33.23
N GLN A 231 -0.89 -2.03 -33.54
CA GLN A 231 0.55 -2.23 -33.32
C GLN A 231 1.06 -1.52 -32.05
N GLY A 232 0.17 -1.00 -31.22
CA GLY A 232 0.56 -0.32 -29.98
C GLY A 232 1.03 -1.27 -28.89
N PRO A 233 1.17 -0.79 -27.65
CA PRO A 233 1.75 -1.59 -26.57
C PRO A 233 0.75 -2.61 -26.00
N PHE A 234 1.26 -3.62 -25.31
CA PHE A 234 0.48 -4.36 -24.32
C PHE A 234 0.34 -3.51 -23.06
N ILE A 235 -0.87 -3.44 -22.50
CA ILE A 235 -1.11 -2.79 -21.21
C ILE A 235 -1.41 -3.88 -20.18
N VAL A 236 -0.52 -4.00 -19.20
CA VAL A 236 -0.58 -5.05 -18.17
C VAL A 236 -0.85 -4.41 -16.81
N GLU A 237 -1.94 -4.80 -16.17
CA GLU A 237 -2.23 -4.43 -14.80
C GLU A 237 -1.61 -5.44 -13.84
N LEU A 238 -0.58 -5.01 -13.10
CA LEU A 238 0.08 -5.88 -12.14
C LEU A 238 -0.80 -6.05 -10.90
N GLY A 239 -1.01 -7.31 -10.55
CA GLY A 239 -1.57 -7.74 -9.29
C GLY A 239 -0.65 -7.38 -8.13
N ARG A 240 -1.23 -7.30 -6.94
CA ARG A 240 -0.48 -6.97 -5.72
C ARG A 240 0.33 -8.17 -5.23
N SER A 241 1.65 -8.00 -5.19
CA SER A 241 2.59 -8.91 -4.51
C SER A 241 2.73 -8.54 -3.03
N TYR A 242 2.43 -9.48 -2.11
CA TYR A 242 2.41 -9.21 -0.67
C TYR A 242 3.75 -9.45 0.03
N LYS A 243 4.68 -10.17 -0.60
CA LYS A 243 5.97 -10.53 0.01
C LYS A 243 7.09 -10.25 -0.99
N SER A 244 7.99 -9.35 -0.61
CA SER A 244 9.21 -9.05 -1.35
C SER A 244 10.37 -9.73 -0.65
N THR A 245 10.56 -11.03 -0.85
CA THR A 245 11.82 -11.69 -0.51
C THR A 245 12.75 -11.56 -1.71
N TYR A 246 13.14 -10.34 -2.03
CA TYR A 246 14.17 -10.11 -3.03
C TYR A 246 15.50 -10.05 -2.31
N PRO A 247 16.42 -11.01 -2.52
CA PRO A 247 17.80 -10.77 -2.17
C PRO A 247 18.27 -9.59 -3.03
N LEU A 248 18.75 -8.53 -2.39
CA LEU A 248 19.64 -7.56 -3.03
C LEU A 248 21.00 -8.25 -3.23
N SER A 249 21.04 -9.31 -4.03
CA SER A 249 22.27 -10.00 -4.42
C SER A 249 22.98 -9.16 -5.47
N GLY A 250 23.50 -8.03 -5.02
CA GLY A 250 24.38 -7.12 -5.75
C GLY A 250 25.41 -6.43 -4.86
N HIS A 251 25.32 -6.60 -3.54
CA HIS A 251 26.43 -6.26 -2.65
C HIS A 251 27.45 -7.40 -2.65
N PRO A 252 28.73 -7.16 -3.00
CA PRO A 252 29.78 -8.07 -2.57
C PRO A 252 29.72 -8.18 -1.03
N PRO A 253 30.00 -9.36 -0.45
CA PRO A 253 30.00 -9.52 0.99
C PRO A 253 30.96 -8.49 1.59
N ILE A 254 30.46 -7.71 2.56
CA ILE A 254 31.31 -6.86 3.40
C ILE A 254 32.33 -7.80 4.04
N PRO A 255 33.64 -7.62 3.79
CA PRO A 255 34.64 -8.50 4.40
C PRO A 255 34.46 -8.41 5.91
N ALA A 256 34.21 -9.56 6.53
CA ALA A 256 34.17 -9.66 7.97
C ALA A 256 35.54 -9.23 8.50
N THR A 257 35.62 -8.04 9.08
CA THR A 257 36.75 -7.65 9.91
C THR A 257 36.83 -8.65 11.05
N GLN A 258 37.85 -9.51 11.01
CA GLN A 258 38.30 -10.31 12.14
C GLN A 258 38.44 -9.38 13.35
N LYS A 259 37.66 -9.66 14.39
CA LYS A 259 38.01 -9.35 15.78
C LYS A 259 38.60 -10.59 16.39
#